data_AF-X1BIN1-F1
#
_entry.id   AF-X1BIN1-F1
#
_cell.length_a   1.000
_cell.length_b   1.000
_cell.length_c   1.000
_cell.angle_alpha   90.00
_cell.angle_beta   90.00
_cell.angle_gamma   90.00
#
_symmetry.space_group_name_H-M   'P 1'
#
loop_
_entity.id
_entity.type
_entity.pdbx_description
1 polymer ?
#
loop_
_entity_poly.entity_id
_entity_poly.type
_entity_poly.pdbx_seq_one_letter_code
_entity_poly.pdbx_strand_id
1 'polypeptide(L)'
;MALYFQGFFDPITAYLGKTDSHKNAEVRGCLGPLTALAAKHKVAIIGVTHLTKNTTVKSVYRVLGSVGFIAAARAVWVIAKDKDNETRRLFLPCKTNLSIDPTS
;
A
#
# COMPACT_ATOMS: atom_id res chain seq x y z
N MET A 1 -15.12 -25.98 -2.51
CA MET A 1 -13.85 -25.41 -3.02
C MET A 1 -14.06 -23.91 -3.25
N ALA A 2 -13.69 -23.06 -2.30
CA ALA A 2 -13.88 -21.61 -2.41
C ALA A 2 -12.65 -21.02 -3.13
N LEU A 3 -12.85 -20.57 -4.36
CA LEU A 3 -11.84 -19.79 -5.09
C LEU A 3 -11.79 -18.40 -4.44
N TYR A 4 -10.81 -18.18 -3.56
CA TYR A 4 -10.52 -16.84 -3.06
C TYR A 4 -9.89 -16.03 -4.20
N PHE A 5 -10.70 -15.22 -4.89
CA PHE A 5 -10.19 -14.23 -5.83
C PHE A 5 -9.32 -13.24 -5.04
N GLN A 6 -8.04 -13.14 -5.39
CA GLN A 6 -7.14 -12.09 -4.91
C GLN A 6 -6.84 -11.18 -6.08
N GLY A 7 -7.16 -9.89 -5.95
CA GLY A 7 -6.88 -8.89 -6.98
C GLY A 7 -5.52 -8.24 -6.73
N PHE A 8 -4.63 -8.27 -7.73
CA PHE A 8 -3.35 -7.58 -7.69
C PHE A 8 -3.37 -6.37 -8.63
N PHE A 9 -2.97 -5.20 -8.12
CA PHE A 9 -2.84 -3.96 -8.89
C PHE A 9 -1.38 -3.49 -8.80
N ASP A 10 -0.62 -3.66 -9.89
CA ASP A 10 0.83 -3.39 -9.91
C ASP A 10 1.28 -2.58 -11.15
N PRO A 11 1.78 -1.34 -10.97
CA PRO A 11 1.63 -0.53 -9.77
C PRO A 11 0.18 -0.02 -9.68
N ILE A 12 -0.36 0.15 -8.47
CA ILE A 12 -1.71 0.70 -8.25
C ILE A 12 -1.90 2.08 -8.91
N THR A 13 -0.81 2.81 -9.13
CA THR A 13 -0.81 4.11 -9.82
C THR A 13 -1.20 4.05 -11.29
N ALA A 14 -1.01 2.90 -11.95
CA ALA A 14 -1.41 2.72 -13.34
C ALA A 14 -2.95 2.73 -13.53
N TYR A 15 -3.70 2.63 -12.42
CA TYR A 15 -5.15 2.49 -12.41
C TYR A 15 -5.89 3.72 -11.86
N LEU A 16 -5.18 4.86 -11.69
CA LEU A 16 -5.75 6.08 -11.12
C LEU A 16 -6.54 6.94 -12.12
N GLY A 17 -6.42 6.67 -13.42
CA GLY A 17 -7.07 7.47 -14.46
C GLY A 17 -6.68 8.95 -14.35
N LYS A 18 -7.66 9.83 -14.06
CA LYS A 18 -7.46 11.29 -13.92
C LYS A 18 -7.19 11.75 -12.48
N THR A 19 -7.13 10.83 -11.51
CA THR A 19 -6.94 11.16 -10.10
C THR A 19 -5.52 11.67 -9.84
N ASP A 20 -5.41 12.82 -9.16
CA ASP A 20 -4.12 13.33 -8.70
C ASP A 20 -3.65 12.54 -7.49
N SER A 21 -2.59 11.75 -7.69
CA SER A 21 -2.04 10.88 -6.66
C SER A 21 -1.47 11.65 -5.46
N HIS A 22 -1.15 12.94 -5.57
CA HIS A 22 -0.62 13.75 -4.47
C HIS A 22 -1.71 14.33 -3.56
N LYS A 23 -2.98 14.24 -3.96
CA LYS A 23 -4.11 14.71 -3.17
C LYS A 23 -4.79 13.56 -2.44
N ASN A 24 -4.57 13.50 -1.12
CA ASN A 24 -5.07 12.43 -0.27
C ASN A 24 -6.58 12.17 -0.42
N ALA A 25 -7.39 13.21 -0.55
CA ALA A 25 -8.84 13.08 -0.70
C ALA A 25 -9.22 12.42 -2.04
N GLU A 26 -8.56 12.79 -3.15
CA GLU A 26 -8.83 12.22 -4.46
C GLU A 26 -8.39 10.75 -4.53
N VAL A 27 -7.22 10.42 -3.98
CA VAL A 27 -6.75 9.02 -3.85
C VAL A 27 -7.75 8.18 -3.07
N ARG A 28 -8.21 8.66 -1.90
CA ARG A 28 -9.20 7.94 -1.09
C ARG A 28 -10.54 7.77 -1.80
N GLY A 29 -10.97 8.79 -2.54
CA GLY A 29 -12.17 8.71 -3.38
C GLY A 29 -12.04 7.65 -4.47
N CYS A 30 -10.91 7.60 -5.16
CA CYS A 30 -10.59 6.61 -6.19
C CYS A 30 -10.56 5.17 -5.64
N LEU A 31 -9.99 4.97 -4.45
CA LEU A 31 -9.85 3.64 -3.82
C LEU A 31 -11.10 3.18 -3.06
N GLY A 32 -12.05 4.07 -2.78
CA GLY A 32 -13.29 3.77 -2.06
C GLY A 32 -14.10 2.64 -2.71
N PRO A 33 -14.40 2.69 -4.02
CA PRO A 33 -15.09 1.62 -4.73
C PRO A 33 -14.39 0.25 -4.65
N LEU A 34 -13.05 0.21 -4.73
CA LEU A 34 -12.28 -1.03 -4.56
C LEU A 34 -12.46 -1.60 -3.15
N THR A 35 -12.46 -0.75 -2.13
CA THR A 35 -12.69 -1.16 -0.74
C THR A 35 -14.09 -1.75 -0.55
N ALA A 36 -15.11 -1.12 -1.15
CA ALA A 36 -16.49 -1.61 -1.11
C ALA A 36 -16.63 -2.96 -1.84
N LEU A 37 -15.97 -3.12 -2.98
CA LEU A 37 -15.93 -4.38 -3.73
C LEU A 37 -15.28 -5.49 -2.91
N ALA A 38 -14.12 -5.23 -2.29
CA ALA A 38 -13.44 -6.17 -1.41
C ALA A 38 -14.34 -6.65 -0.27
N ALA A 39 -15.06 -5.72 0.37
CA ALA A 39 -15.98 -6.03 1.46
C ALA A 39 -17.18 -6.87 0.97
N LYS A 40 -17.80 -6.49 -0.15
CA LYS A 40 -18.96 -7.18 -0.72
C LYS A 40 -18.63 -8.63 -1.10
N HIS A 41 -17.48 -8.84 -1.72
CA HIS A 41 -17.08 -10.15 -2.24
C HIS A 41 -16.20 -10.95 -1.29
N LYS A 42 -15.85 -10.41 -0.11
CA LYS A 42 -14.95 -11.03 0.87
C LYS A 42 -13.60 -11.44 0.26
N VAL A 43 -13.04 -10.54 -0.55
CA VAL A 43 -11.76 -10.73 -1.26
C VAL A 43 -10.69 -9.79 -0.74
N ALA A 44 -9.43 -10.21 -0.88
CA ALA A 44 -8.29 -9.33 -0.64
C ALA A 44 -7.92 -8.58 -1.93
N ILE A 45 -7.62 -7.29 -1.79
CA ILE A 45 -7.05 -6.45 -2.85
C ILE A 45 -5.66 -6.03 -2.39
N ILE A 46 -4.66 -6.32 -3.22
CA ILE A 46 -3.26 -5.98 -2.98
C ILE A 46 -2.86 -4.93 -4.01
N GLY A 47 -2.48 -3.75 -3.50
CA GLY A 47 -1.89 -2.68 -4.31
C GLY A 47 -0.38 -2.67 -4.13
N VAL A 48 0.35 -2.71 -5.24
CA VAL A 48 1.82 -2.58 -5.27
C VAL A 48 2.18 -1.16 -5.68
N THR A 49 3.17 -0.57 -5.04
CA THR A 49 3.67 0.75 -5.46
C THR A 49 5.11 1.01 -5.06
N HIS A 50 5.76 1.92 -5.78
CA HIS A 50 7.13 2.31 -5.55
C HIS A 50 7.24 3.39 -4.47
N LEU A 51 8.33 3.33 -3.70
CA LEU A 51 8.73 4.43 -2.84
C LEU A 51 9.33 5.56 -3.69
N THR A 52 9.12 6.81 -3.28
CA THR A 52 9.80 7.95 -3.87
C THR A 52 11.31 7.90 -3.60
N LYS A 53 12.07 8.54 -4.49
CA LYS A 53 13.54 8.62 -4.43
C LYS A 53 14.05 9.44 -3.24
N ASN A 54 13.19 10.21 -2.57
CA ASN A 54 13.58 11.01 -1.40
C ASN A 54 13.73 10.10 -0.17
N THR A 55 14.97 9.84 0.22
CA THR A 55 15.32 8.97 1.36
C THR A 55 15.37 9.71 2.69
N THR A 56 15.24 11.04 2.71
CA THR A 56 15.38 11.87 3.91
C THR A 56 14.12 11.88 4.78
N VAL A 57 12.97 11.56 4.19
CA VAL A 57 11.67 11.46 4.89
C VAL A 57 11.41 10.02 5.39
N LYS A 58 10.72 9.90 6.55
CA LYS A 58 10.34 8.59 7.12
C LYS A 58 9.62 7.72 6.08
N SER A 59 9.81 6.39 6.15
CA SER A 59 9.27 5.41 5.19
C SER A 59 7.77 5.56 4.90
N VAL A 60 6.97 5.90 5.90
CA VAL A 60 5.53 6.20 5.78
C VAL A 60 5.26 7.34 4.79
N TYR A 61 6.09 8.38 4.74
CA TYR A 61 5.90 9.50 3.81
C TYR A 61 6.49 9.24 2.42
N ARG A 62 7.22 8.13 2.24
CA ARG A 62 7.86 7.78 0.97
C ARG A 62 6.95 7.01 0.02
N VAL A 63 5.82 6.47 0.47
CA VAL A 63 4.86 5.80 -0.43
C VAL A 63 4.27 6.84 -1.37
N LEU A 64 4.80 6.91 -2.60
CA LEU A 64 4.45 7.85 -3.68
C LEU A 64 4.36 9.35 -3.34
N GLY A 65 4.76 9.78 -2.14
CA GLY A 65 4.49 11.15 -1.68
C GLY A 65 3.01 11.40 -1.40
N SER A 66 2.23 10.36 -1.08
CA SER A 66 0.80 10.48 -0.78
C SER A 66 0.38 9.58 0.38
N VAL A 67 0.01 10.24 1.48
CA VAL A 67 -0.56 9.59 2.67
C VAL A 67 -1.89 8.90 2.34
N GLY A 68 -2.57 9.31 1.26
CA GLY A 68 -3.83 8.75 0.80
C GLY A 68 -3.82 7.24 0.64
N PHE A 69 -2.78 6.66 0.02
CA PHE A 69 -2.66 5.21 -0.18
C PHE A 69 -2.52 4.46 1.14
N ILE A 70 -1.63 4.94 2.02
CA ILE A 70 -1.43 4.34 3.35
C ILE A 70 -2.68 4.47 4.21
N ALA A 71 -3.36 5.61 4.16
CA ALA A 71 -4.57 5.85 4.92
C ALA A 71 -5.70 4.90 4.50
N ALA A 72 -5.86 4.67 3.19
CA ALA A 72 -6.87 3.76 2.65
C ALA A 72 -6.59 2.28 2.95
N ALA A 73 -5.31 1.87 2.95
CA ALA A 73 -4.94 0.47 3.17
C ALA A 73 -5.15 0.00 4.62
N ARG A 74 -5.57 -1.25 4.82
CA ARG A 74 -5.70 -1.85 6.18
C ARG A 74 -4.37 -2.33 6.75
N ALA A 75 -3.43 -2.68 5.87
CA ALA A 75 -2.07 -3.04 6.22
C ALA A 75 -1.14 -2.59 5.08
N VAL A 76 0.08 -2.19 5.44
CA VAL A 76 1.10 -1.72 4.49
C VAL A 76 2.42 -2.33 4.91
N TRP A 77 3.12 -2.94 3.95
CA TRP A 77 4.48 -3.43 4.11
C TRP A 77 5.41 -2.74 3.12
N VAL A 78 6.67 -2.62 3.52
CA VAL A 78 7.73 -2.03 2.71
C VAL A 78 8.81 -3.07 2.49
N ILE A 79 9.23 -3.20 1.22
CA ILE A 79 10.42 -3.97 0.87
C ILE A 79 11.58 -3.00 0.72
N ALA A 80 12.64 -3.21 1.52
CA ALA A 80 13.86 -2.40 1.47
C ALA A 80 15.09 -3.28 1.22
N LYS A 81 16.12 -2.70 0.59
CA LYS A 81 17.45 -3.31 0.56
C LYS A 81 18.03 -3.28 1.96
N ASP A 82 18.66 -4.37 2.36
CA ASP A 82 19.47 -4.38 3.57
C ASP A 82 20.79 -3.65 3.33
N LYS A 83 21.21 -2.82 4.28
CA LYS A 83 22.46 -2.05 4.17
C LYS A 83 23.70 -2.90 4.48
N ASP A 84 23.53 -3.96 5.27
CA ASP A 84 24.62 -4.82 5.72
C ASP A 84 24.76 -6.06 4.84
N ASN A 85 23.78 -6.35 3.98
CA ASN A 85 23.81 -7.48 3.06
C ASN A 85 23.02 -7.20 1.76
N GLU A 86 23.74 -6.94 0.66
CA GLU A 86 23.12 -6.56 -0.62
C GLU A 86 22.21 -7.64 -1.26
N THR A 87 22.42 -8.91 -0.90
CA THR A 87 21.59 -10.04 -1.37
C THR A 87 20.28 -10.18 -0.59
N ARG A 88 20.18 -9.52 0.57
CA ARG A 88 19.00 -9.58 1.44
C ARG A 88 18.01 -8.46 1.09
N ARG A 89 16.72 -8.77 1.25
CA ARG A 89 15.62 -7.80 1.26
C ARG A 89 14.87 -7.91 2.57
N LEU A 90 14.56 -6.77 3.17
CA LEU A 90 13.79 -6.67 4.39
C LEU A 90 12.33 -6.44 4.04
N PHE A 91 11.44 -7.28 4.55
CA PHE A 91 9.99 -7.10 4.47
C PHE A 91 9.49 -6.56 5.81
N LEU A 92 9.18 -5.27 5.85
CA LEU A 92 8.94 -4.55 7.10
C LEU A 92 7.50 -4.05 7.18
N PRO A 93 6.80 -4.24 8.31
CA PRO A 93 5.49 -3.64 8.50
C PRO A 93 5.63 -2.12 8.63
N CYS A 94 4.79 -1.39 7.91
CA CYS A 94 4.72 0.08 7.95
C CYS A 94 3.41 0.57 8.56
N LYS A 95 2.33 -0.21 8.42
CA LYS A 95 1.02 0.01 9.05
C LYS A 95 0.32 -1.34 9.20
N THR A 96 -0.36 -1.54 10.32
CA THR A 96 -1.28 -2.67 10.49
C THR A 96 -2.48 -2.26 11.33
N ASN A 97 -3.69 -2.43 10.79
CA ASN A 97 -4.94 -2.32 11.56
C ASN A 97 -5.45 -3.71 11.99
N LEU A 98 -4.72 -4.78 11.67
CA LEU A 98 -5.18 -6.17 11.76
C LEU A 98 -4.33 -7.02 12.72
N SER A 99 -3.30 -6.44 13.32
CA SER A 99 -2.41 -7.12 14.26
C SER A 99 -1.99 -6.17 15.36
N ILE A 100 -1.43 -6.74 16.43
CA ILE A 100 -0.71 -5.98 17.45
C ILE A 100 0.45 -5.23 16.78
N ASP A 101 0.74 -4.02 17.25
CA ASP A 101 1.85 -3.23 16.74
C ASP A 101 3.15 -4.02 16.96
N PRO A 102 3.97 -4.24 15.92
CA PRO A 102 5.15 -5.11 15.98
C PRO A 102 6.29 -4.56 16.85
N THR A 103 6.08 -3.43 17.54
CA THR A 103 7.05 -2.77 18.43
C THR A 103 6.47 -2.47 19.82
N SER A 104 5.49 -3.25 20.30
CA SER A 104 5.20 -3.30 21.75
C SER A 104 6.24 -4.14 22.48
#